data_AF-A0A4U9Y316-F1
#
_entry.id   AF-A0A4U9Y316-F1
#
_cell.length_a   1.000
_cell.length_b   1.000
_cell.length_c   1.000
_cell.angle_alpha   90.00
_cell.angle_beta   90.00
_cell.angle_gamma   90.00
#
_symmetry.space_group_name_H-M   'P 1'
#
loop_
_entity.id
_entity.type
_entity.pdbx_description
1 polymer ?
#
loop_
_entity_poly.entity_id
_entity_poly.type
_entity_poly.pdbx_seq_one_letter_code
_entity_poly.pdbx_strand_id
1 'polypeptide(L)' 'MKLYILEFFKFDYEDSYTHILGVYDNLDDALEFIDSKDYRYCKKIFDDDLEQYEKEDRTITIIERDLNKDYSISSVEE' A
#
# COMPACT_ATOMS: atom_id res chain seq x y z
N MET A 1 0.39 -12.84 -10.97
CA MET A 1 1.66 -12.23 -10.52
C MET A 1 1.26 -11.22 -9.47
N LYS A 2 1.89 -11.23 -8.31
CA LYS A 2 1.52 -10.29 -7.23
C LYS A 2 2.32 -9.00 -7.35
N LEU A 3 1.69 -7.89 -7.01
CA LEU A 3 2.30 -6.59 -6.83
C LEU A 3 1.94 -6.06 -5.45
N TYR A 4 2.87 -5.34 -4.86
CA TYR A 4 2.74 -4.70 -3.55
C TYR A 4 2.92 -3.21 -3.75
N ILE A 5 1.83 -2.47 -3.58
CA ILE A 5 1.81 -1.01 -3.73
C ILE A 5 1.96 -0.40 -2.35
N LEU A 6 3.00 0.40 -2.16
CA LEU A 6 3.16 1.23 -0.97
C LEU A 6 2.40 2.53 -1.18
N GLU A 7 1.24 2.66 -0.55
CA GLU A 7 0.45 3.88 -0.56
C GLU A 7 0.69 4.68 0.72
N PHE A 8 1.14 5.91 0.56
CA PHE A 8 1.23 6.90 1.62
C PHE A 8 -0.14 7.56 1.83
N PHE A 9 -0.52 7.71 3.08
CA PHE A 9 -1.68 8.45 3.53
C PHE A 9 -1.27 9.48 4.59
N LYS A 10 -1.62 10.74 4.36
CA LYS A 10 -1.58 11.78 5.39
C LYS A 10 -2.98 12.32 5.60
N PHE A 11 -3.45 12.21 6.84
CA PHE A 11 -4.69 12.87 7.25
C PHE A 11 -4.34 14.29 7.71
N ASP A 12 -4.72 15.29 6.93
CA ASP A 12 -4.74 16.68 7.35
C ASP A 12 -6.21 17.12 7.46
N TYR A 13 -6.56 17.86 8.51
CA TYR A 13 -7.94 18.21 8.84
C TYR A 13 -8.61 19.09 7.75
N GLU A 14 -7.82 19.69 6.86
CA GLU A 14 -8.27 20.48 5.70
C GLU A 14 -8.10 19.74 4.36
N ASP A 15 -7.05 18.93 4.19
CA ASP A 15 -6.77 18.21 2.93
C ASP A 15 -6.13 16.84 3.21
N SER A 16 -6.88 15.77 2.93
CA SER A 16 -6.34 14.41 2.90
C SER A 16 -5.73 14.14 1.53
N TYR A 17 -4.51 13.64 1.48
CA TYR A 17 -3.88 13.26 0.22
C TYR A 17 -3.18 11.92 0.31
N THR A 18 -3.20 11.20 -0.81
CA THR A 18 -2.54 9.90 -0.96
C THR A 18 -1.51 9.94 -2.08
N HIS A 19 -0.40 9.21 -1.88
CA HIS A 19 0.66 9.10 -2.89
C HIS A 19 1.18 7.68 -2.96
N ILE A 20 1.44 7.19 -4.17
CA ILE A 20 2.15 5.93 -4.36
C ILE A 20 3.65 6.19 -4.15
N LEU A 21 4.23 5.55 -3.13
CA LEU A 21 5.66 5.65 -2.82
C LEU A 21 6.49 4.67 -3.65
N GLY A 22 5.91 3.52 -3.99
CA GLY A 22 6.59 2.49 -4.75
C GLY A 22 5.67 1.33 -5.09
N VAL A 23 6.06 0.58 -6.12
CA VAL A 23 5.42 -0.66 -6.55
C VAL A 23 6.50 -1.72 -6.59
N TYR A 24 6.28 -2.82 -5.88
CA TYR A 24 7.23 -3.92 -5.73
C TYR A 24 6.58 -5.21 -6.22
N ASP A 25 7.35 -6.10 -6.86
CA ASP A 25 6.87 -7.44 -7.22
C ASP A 25 7.06 -8.48 -6.09
N ASN A 26 7.74 -8.10 -5.01
CA ASN A 26 7.95 -8.89 -3.80
C ASN A 26 7.55 -8.11 -2.53
N LEU A 27 6.96 -8.81 -1.56
CA LEU A 27 6.60 -8.25 -0.25
C LEU A 27 7.84 -7.90 0.57
N ASP A 28 8.88 -8.75 0.54
CA ASP A 28 10.11 -8.51 1.31
C ASP A 28 10.77 -7.18 0.95
N ASP A 29 10.80 -6.81 -0.35
CA ASP A 29 11.38 -5.53 -0.79
C ASP A 29 10.55 -4.33 -0.32
N ALA A 30 9.22 -4.47 -0.32
CA ALA A 30 8.32 -3.45 0.20
C ALA A 30 8.50 -3.26 1.71
N LEU A 31 8.70 -4.36 2.46
CA LEU A 31 8.99 -4.35 3.89
C LEU A 31 10.38 -3.79 4.20
N GLU A 32 11.39 -4.12 3.40
CA GLU A 32 12.75 -3.58 3.55
C GLU A 32 12.73 -2.06 3.41
N PHE A 33 11.96 -1.51 2.46
CA PHE A 33 11.79 -0.06 2.34
C PHE A 33 11.17 0.56 3.60
N ILE A 34 10.12 -0.07 4.15
CA ILE A 34 9.44 0.39 5.35
C ILE A 34 10.39 0.39 6.56
N ASP A 35 11.12 -0.70 6.75
CA ASP A 35 12.10 -0.87 7.84
C ASP A 35 13.26 0.14 7.71
N SER A 36 13.81 0.28 6.50
CA SER A 36 14.85 1.26 6.17
C SER A 36 14.45 2.71 6.50
N LYS A 37 13.14 3.00 6.47
CA LYS A 37 12.58 4.32 6.76
C LYS A 37 12.09 4.47 8.20
N ASP A 38 12.28 3.48 9.07
CA ASP A 38 11.87 3.47 10.48
C ASP A 38 10.35 3.61 10.66
N TYR A 39 9.57 3.06 9.73
CA TYR A 39 8.12 2.96 9.89
C TYR A 39 7.79 1.78 10.80
N ARG A 40 6.84 1.97 11.72
CA ARG A 40 6.45 0.96 12.69
C ARG A 40 5.10 0.40 12.36
N TYR A 41 4.94 -0.91 12.50
CA TYR A 41 3.64 -1.54 12.31
C TYR A 41 2.62 -0.91 13.27
N CYS A 42 1.52 -0.39 12.72
CA CYS A 42 0.43 0.19 13.48
C CYS A 42 -0.84 -0.64 13.31
N LYS A 43 -1.69 -0.61 14.33
CA LYS A 43 -2.98 -1.28 14.27
C LYS A 43 -3.85 -0.60 13.22
N LYS A 44 -4.39 -1.40 12.30
CA LYS A 44 -5.21 -0.99 11.15
C LYS A 44 -6.16 0.17 11.48
N ILE A 45 -5.93 1.30 10.80
CA ILE A 45 -6.77 2.51 10.78
C ILE A 45 -7.97 2.30 9.83
N PHE A 46 -7.82 1.48 8.79
CA PHE A 46 -8.90 1.11 7.87
C PHE A 46 -9.38 -0.32 8.12
N ASP A 47 -10.68 -0.57 7.95
CA ASP A 47 -11.34 -1.87 8.17
C ASP A 47 -10.91 -2.95 7.14
N ASP A 48 -10.25 -2.52 6.07
CA ASP A 48 -9.66 -3.40 5.06
C ASP A 48 -8.45 -4.13 5.65
N ASP A 49 -8.29 -5.40 5.28
CA ASP A 49 -7.29 -6.31 5.82
C ASP A 49 -5.81 -5.96 5.52
N LEU A 50 -5.53 -4.69 5.21
CA LEU A 50 -4.26 -4.16 4.74
C LEU A 50 -3.26 -3.96 5.88
N GLU A 51 -1.99 -4.25 5.61
CA GLU A 51 -0.89 -3.99 6.55
C GLU A 51 -0.53 -2.51 6.53
N GLN A 52 -0.45 -1.91 7.73
CA GLN A 52 -0.23 -0.48 7.89
C GLN A 52 0.94 -0.19 8.81
N TYR A 53 1.68 0.86 8.46
CA TYR A 53 2.86 1.30 9.19
C TYR A 53 2.82 2.80 9.38
N GLU A 54 3.11 3.26 10.60
CA GLU A 54 3.09 4.66 10.97
C GLU A 54 4.49 5.16 11.31
N LYS A 55 4.71 6.44 11.03
CA LYS A 55 5.86 7.20 11.52
C LYS A 55 5.45 8.65 11.64
N GLU A 56 5.45 9.19 12.86
CA GLU A 56 5.00 10.56 13.14
C GLU A 56 3.55 10.75 12.62
N ASP A 57 3.31 11.75 11.76
CA ASP A 57 2.00 12.03 11.14
C ASP A 57 1.85 11.39 9.74
N ARG A 58 2.52 10.25 9.51
CA ARG A 58 2.56 9.58 8.20
C ARG A 58 2.19 8.12 8.32
N THR A 59 1.28 7.67 7.48
CA THR A 59 0.88 6.27 7.39
C THR A 59 1.24 5.73 6.01
N ILE A 60 1.80 4.52 5.96
CA ILE A 60 1.98 3.74 4.75
C ILE A 60 1.10 2.50 4.85
N THR A 61 0.40 2.20 3.77
CA THR A 61 -0.39 0.98 3.61
C THR A 61 0.22 0.13 2.50
N ILE A 62 0.38 -1.17 2.75
CA ILE A 62 0.76 -2.13 1.72
C ILE A 62 -0.52 -2.69 1.10
N ILE A 63 -0.70 -2.47 -0.21
CA ILE A 63 -1.82 -2.98 -0.98
C ILE A 63 -1.32 -4.14 -1.85
N GLU A 64 -1.76 -5.36 -1.56
CA GLU A 64 -1.51 -6.53 -2.40
C GLU A 64 -2.48 -6.55 -3.59
N ARG A 65 -1.94 -6.68 -4.81
CA ARG A 65 -2.69 -6.82 -6.06
C ARG A 65 -2.24 -8.07 -6.81
N ASP A 66 -3.18 -8.90 -7.24
CA ASP A 66 -2.89 -10.04 -8.11
C ASP A 66 -3.20 -9.68 -9.56
N LEU A 67 -2.15 -9.38 -10.34
CA LEU A 67 -2.24 -9.05 -11.76
C LEU A 67 -2.92 -10.15 -12.58
N ASN A 68 -2.86 -11.42 -12.17
CA ASN A 68 -3.53 -12.50 -12.93
C ASN A 68 -5.05 -12.42 -12.77
N LYS A 69 -5.53 -11.97 -11.61
CA LYS A 69 -6.94 -11.74 -11.35
C LYS A 69 -7.40 -10.43 -11.99
N ASP A 70 -6.58 -9.39 -11.95
CA ASP A 70 -6.90 -8.09 -12.57
C ASP A 70 -6.95 -8.18 -14.12
N TYR A 71 -6.05 -8.94 -14.77
CA TYR A 71 -6.09 -9.14 -16.22
C TYR A 71 -7.32 -9.92 -16.71
N SER A 72 -7.92 -10.75 -15.85
CA SER A 72 -9.15 -11.48 -16.16
C SER A 72 -10.37 -10.56 -16.31
N ILE A 73 -10.23 -9.26 -16.02
CA ILE A 73 -11.29 -8.24 -16.15
C ILE A 73 -11.25 -7.55 -17.53
N SER A 74 -10.19 -7.74 -18.33
CA SER A 74 -10.09 -7.22 -19.71
C SER A 74 -10.32 -8.30 -20.77
N SER A 75 -11.46 -8.97 -20.67
CA SER A 75 -12.16 -9.52 -21.83
C SER A 75 -13.61 -9.09 -21.73
N VAL A 76 -13.82 -7.77 -21.79
CA VAL A 76 -15.10 -7.25 -22.27
C VAL A 76 -15.13 -7.63 -23.75
N GLU A 77 -15.90 -8.67 -24.06
CA GLU A 77 -16.25 -9.08 -25.41
C GLU A 77 -16.76 -7.85 -26.20
N GLU A 78 -16.28 -7.70 -27.45
CA GLU A 78 -16.80 -6.72 -28.44
C GLU A 78 -18.29 -6.91 -28.72
#